data_AF-A0ABD4KS79-F1
#
_entry.id   AF-A0ABD4KS79-F1
#
_cell.length_a   1.000
_cell.length_b   1.000
_cell.length_c   1.000
_cell.angle_alpha   90.00
_cell.angle_beta   90.00
_cell.angle_gamma   90.00
#
_symmetry.space_group_name_H-M   'P 1'
#
loop_
_entity.id
_entity.type
_entity.pdbx_description
1 polymer ?
#
loop_
_entity_poly.entity_id
_entity_poly.type
_entity_poly.pdbx_seq_one_letter_code
_entity_poly.pdbx_strand_id
1 'polypeptide(L)'
;NKQIFSDYVDSENVRKHKVKNIFGVCLPVPSSRSMFITAGSVTQRYFAIEHYFENQVLENHNMKGESILNTPVFEISGNKNSFSHAVSQLEKDDFENFTVL
;
A
#
# COMPACT_ATOMS: atom_id res chain seq x y z
N ASN A 1 -3.43 -13.31 -13.91
CA ASN A 1 -2.83 -14.42 -13.11
C ASN A 1 -3.69 -14.86 -11.90
N LYS A 2 -5.04 -14.80 -11.97
CA LYS A 2 -5.92 -15.08 -10.80
C LYS A 2 -6.08 -16.58 -10.46
N GLN A 3 -5.71 -17.48 -11.38
CA GLN A 3 -6.00 -18.91 -11.28
C GLN A 3 -4.96 -19.72 -10.48
N ILE A 4 -3.81 -19.13 -10.13
CA ILE A 4 -2.70 -19.82 -9.45
C ILE A 4 -2.81 -19.81 -7.92
N PHE A 5 -3.65 -18.94 -7.36
CA PHE A 5 -3.96 -18.87 -5.93
C PHE A 5 -5.30 -19.54 -5.64
N SER A 6 -5.50 -20.02 -4.40
CA SER A 6 -6.78 -20.51 -3.89
C SER A 6 -7.90 -19.52 -4.13
N ASP A 7 -9.14 -19.97 -4.16
CA ASP A 7 -10.28 -19.08 -4.36
C ASP A 7 -10.34 -18.03 -3.25
N TYR A 8 -10.90 -16.88 -3.59
CA TYR A 8 -11.03 -15.78 -2.64
C TYR A 8 -12.17 -16.10 -1.67
N VAL A 9 -11.90 -15.91 -0.38
CA VAL A 9 -12.86 -16.06 0.72
C VAL A 9 -12.97 -14.71 1.40
N ASP A 10 -14.18 -14.15 1.51
CA ASP A 10 -14.39 -12.79 2.04
C ASP A 10 -13.87 -12.62 3.48
N SER A 11 -13.85 -13.68 4.28
CA SER A 11 -13.33 -13.66 5.66
C SER A 11 -11.81 -13.78 5.75
N GLU A 12 -11.10 -13.96 4.63
CA GLU A 12 -9.65 -14.18 4.61
C GLU A 12 -8.95 -13.09 3.80
N ASN A 13 -7.93 -12.49 4.42
CA ASN A 13 -7.02 -11.56 3.77
C ASN A 13 -5.77 -12.25 3.19
N VAL A 14 -5.66 -13.57 3.33
CA VAL A 14 -4.53 -14.37 2.85
C VAL A 14 -5.03 -15.37 1.80
N ARG A 15 -4.25 -15.58 0.74
CA ARG A 15 -4.51 -16.62 -0.26
C ARG A 15 -3.26 -17.44 -0.51
N LYS A 16 -3.39 -18.77 -0.43
CA LYS A 16 -2.27 -19.68 -0.68
C LYS A 16 -2.14 -19.98 -2.17
N HIS A 17 -0.92 -20.00 -2.68
CA HIS A 17 -0.65 -20.51 -4.03
C HIS A 17 -1.01 -22.00 -4.09
N LYS A 18 -1.70 -22.45 -5.15
CA LYS A 18 -2.27 -23.81 -5.24
C LYS A 18 -1.22 -24.93 -5.13
N VAL A 19 -0.04 -24.72 -5.70
CA VAL A 19 1.04 -25.72 -5.76
C VAL A 19 2.25 -25.38 -4.88
N LYS A 20 2.76 -24.15 -4.97
CA LYS A 20 3.96 -23.70 -4.26
C LYS A 20 3.64 -23.25 -2.82
N ASN A 21 4.64 -23.30 -1.95
CA ASN A 21 4.55 -22.72 -0.60
C ASN A 21 4.73 -21.19 -0.62
N ILE A 22 3.80 -20.49 -1.29
CA ILE A 22 3.78 -19.04 -1.45
C ILE A 22 2.40 -18.55 -1.01
N PHE A 23 2.35 -17.42 -0.31
CA PHE A 23 1.12 -16.81 0.17
C PHE A 23 1.03 -15.37 -0.32
N GLY A 24 -0.15 -14.95 -0.76
CA GLY A 24 -0.48 -13.56 -1.00
C GLY A 24 -1.24 -13.01 0.20
N VAL A 25 -0.88 -11.83 0.66
CA VAL A 25 -1.60 -11.11 1.72
C VAL A 25 -2.17 -9.83 1.13
N CYS A 26 -3.45 -9.59 1.39
CA CYS A 26 -4.12 -8.33 1.11
C CYS A 26 -4.08 -7.49 2.39
N LEU A 27 -3.28 -6.42 2.39
CA LEU A 27 -3.22 -5.53 3.53
C LEU A 27 -4.46 -4.62 3.58
N PRO A 28 -5.05 -4.39 4.77
CA PRO A 28 -6.16 -3.48 4.96
C PRO A 28 -5.66 -2.04 4.92
N VAL A 29 -6.53 -1.16 4.45
CA VAL A 29 -6.16 0.24 4.23
C VAL A 29 -6.14 0.94 5.59
N PRO A 30 -5.02 1.59 5.96
CA PRO A 30 -4.93 2.32 7.21
C PRO A 30 -6.02 3.39 7.28
N SER A 31 -6.57 3.65 8.47
CA SER A 31 -7.64 4.64 8.67
C SER A 31 -7.25 6.03 8.17
N SER A 32 -5.98 6.41 8.37
CA SER A 32 -5.34 7.64 7.88
C SER A 32 -5.32 7.77 6.34
N ARG A 33 -5.56 6.67 5.62
CA ARG A 33 -5.53 6.57 4.15
C ARG A 33 -6.87 6.20 3.53
N SER A 34 -7.95 6.19 4.31
CA SER A 34 -9.31 5.89 3.83
C SER A 34 -9.74 6.74 2.61
N MET A 35 -9.36 8.02 2.57
CA MET A 35 -9.66 8.94 1.47
C MET A 35 -8.98 8.59 0.14
N PHE A 36 -7.94 7.75 0.14
CA PHE A 36 -7.23 7.34 -1.08
C PHE A 36 -8.01 6.30 -1.88
N ILE A 37 -9.11 5.77 -1.31
CA ILE A 37 -9.97 4.78 -1.94
C ILE A 37 -11.36 5.36 -2.14
N THR A 38 -11.75 5.48 -3.41
CA THR A 38 -13.12 5.83 -3.78
C THR A 38 -13.93 4.54 -3.94
N ALA A 39 -14.96 4.37 -3.10
CA ALA A 39 -15.83 3.19 -3.14
C ALA A 39 -16.60 3.06 -4.47
N GLY A 40 -17.06 4.19 -5.01
CA GLY A 40 -17.89 4.24 -6.22
C GLY A 40 -17.12 4.27 -7.55
N SER A 41 -15.80 4.39 -7.54
CA SER A 41 -15.00 4.50 -8.77
C SER A 41 -13.64 3.84 -8.62
N VAL A 42 -13.44 2.73 -9.34
CA VAL A 42 -12.17 1.98 -9.35
C VAL A 42 -11.06 2.80 -10.01
N THR A 43 -11.39 3.66 -10.98
CA THR A 43 -10.42 4.48 -11.71
C THR A 43 -9.94 5.69 -10.90
N GLN A 44 -10.64 6.05 -9.82
CA GLN A 44 -10.28 7.14 -8.90
C GLN A 44 -9.75 6.59 -7.57
N ARG A 45 -8.93 5.54 -7.63
CA ARG A 45 -8.21 5.01 -6.48
C ARG A 45 -6.75 5.40 -6.63
N TYR A 46 -6.25 6.09 -5.63
CA TYR A 46 -4.89 6.61 -5.59
C TYR A 46 -4.02 5.83 -4.61
N PHE A 47 -4.60 4.87 -3.90
CA PHE A 47 -3.90 4.08 -2.91
C PHE A 47 -2.87 3.13 -3.54
N ALA A 48 -1.68 3.12 -2.96
CA ALA A 48 -0.51 2.35 -3.38
C ALA A 48 0.23 1.85 -2.14
N ILE A 49 1.11 0.86 -2.28
CA ILE A 49 1.80 0.27 -1.13
C ILE A 49 2.66 1.29 -0.37
N GLU A 50 3.19 2.30 -1.04
CA GLU A 50 3.98 3.34 -0.41
C GLU A 50 3.13 4.22 0.53
N HIS A 51 1.82 4.33 0.31
CA HIS A 51 0.93 5.10 1.18
C HIS A 51 0.76 4.51 2.59
N TYR A 52 1.24 3.28 2.83
CA TYR A 52 1.33 2.74 4.18
C TYR A 52 2.39 3.47 5.01
N PHE A 53 3.44 4.00 4.39
CA PHE A 53 4.40 4.82 5.14
C PHE A 53 3.78 6.15 5.56
N GLU A 54 4.21 6.63 6.72
CA GLU A 54 3.82 7.94 7.22
C GLU A 54 4.26 9.05 6.26
N ASN A 55 3.53 10.18 6.28
CA ASN A 55 3.84 11.31 5.40
C ASN A 55 5.29 11.77 5.54
N GLN A 56 5.81 11.81 6.76
CA GLN A 56 7.19 12.22 7.04
C GLN A 56 8.22 11.32 6.35
N VAL A 57 8.00 10.00 6.35
CA VAL A 57 8.88 9.03 5.67
C VAL A 57 8.87 9.28 4.17
N LEU A 58 7.68 9.50 3.59
CA LEU A 58 7.53 9.78 2.17
C LEU A 58 8.16 11.11 1.76
N GLU A 59 8.01 12.15 2.58
CA GLU A 59 8.58 13.48 2.34
C GLU A 59 10.11 13.44 2.40
N ASN A 60 10.69 12.78 3.41
CA ASN A 60 12.14 12.63 3.56
C ASN A 60 12.81 11.94 2.35
N HIS A 61 12.05 11.12 1.62
CA HIS A 61 12.54 10.38 0.45
C HIS A 61 12.04 10.94 -0.89
N ASN A 62 11.42 12.12 -0.90
CA ASN A 62 10.82 12.73 -2.10
C ASN A 62 9.79 11.83 -2.82
N MET A 63 9.07 11.02 -2.05
CA MET A 63 8.05 10.08 -2.54
C MET A 63 6.63 10.65 -2.47
N LYS A 64 6.40 11.71 -1.69
CA LYS A 64 5.10 12.40 -1.64
C LYS A 64 5.00 13.40 -2.79
N GLY A 65 4.07 13.16 -3.72
CA GLY A 65 3.80 14.03 -4.85
C GLY A 65 2.79 15.14 -4.55
N GLU A 66 2.27 15.73 -5.62
CA GLU A 66 1.26 16.79 -5.52
C GLU A 66 -0.07 16.26 -4.99
N SER A 67 -0.80 17.16 -4.33
CA SER A 67 -2.16 16.90 -3.87
C SER A 67 -3.15 16.96 -5.03
N ILE A 68 -4.11 16.05 -5.03
CA ILE A 68 -5.11 15.92 -6.09
C ILE A 68 -6.26 16.85 -5.78
N LEU A 69 -6.56 17.78 -6.69
CA LEU A 69 -7.72 18.69 -6.60
C LEU A 69 -7.84 19.43 -5.25
N ASN A 70 -6.70 19.84 -4.67
CA ASN A 70 -6.62 20.47 -3.34
C ASN A 70 -7.19 19.61 -2.19
N THR A 71 -7.20 18.30 -2.35
CA THR A 71 -7.57 17.35 -1.28
C THR A 71 -6.34 16.84 -0.54
N PRO A 72 -6.49 16.22 0.65
CA PRO A 72 -5.39 15.54 1.33
C PRO A 72 -4.84 14.30 0.59
N VAL A 73 -5.51 13.85 -0.48
CA VAL A 73 -5.06 12.73 -1.31
C VAL A 73 -3.95 13.23 -2.23
N PHE A 74 -2.85 12.49 -2.30
CA PHE A 74 -1.70 12.81 -3.13
C PHE A 74 -1.25 11.61 -3.96
N GLU A 75 -0.45 11.88 -4.98
CA GLU A 75 0.18 10.83 -5.78
C GLU A 75 1.53 10.41 -5.18
N ILE A 76 1.92 9.15 -5.40
CA ILE A 76 3.31 8.75 -5.15
C ILE A 76 4.18 9.25 -6.29
N SER A 77 5.16 10.05 -5.92
CA SER A 77 6.19 10.60 -6.79
C SER A 77 7.52 9.89 -6.56
N GLY A 78 8.57 10.35 -7.25
CA GLY A 78 9.94 9.96 -6.97
C GLY A 78 10.36 8.63 -7.59
N ASN A 79 11.54 8.15 -7.17
CA ASN A 79 12.14 6.94 -7.69
C ASN A 79 11.86 5.75 -6.76
N LYS A 80 10.91 4.89 -7.16
CA LYS A 80 10.50 3.70 -6.41
C LYS A 80 11.63 2.70 -6.17
N ASN A 81 12.57 2.57 -7.10
CA ASN A 81 13.72 1.67 -6.93
C ASN A 81 14.65 2.20 -5.83
N SER A 82 14.98 3.49 -5.86
CA SER A 82 15.77 4.15 -4.81
C SER A 82 15.08 4.07 -3.45
N PHE A 83 13.77 4.33 -3.39
CA PHE A 83 13.02 4.21 -2.15
C PHE A 83 13.03 2.79 -1.59
N SER A 84 12.85 1.77 -2.44
CA SER A 84 12.91 0.36 -2.00
C SER A 84 14.24 -0.02 -1.33
N HIS A 85 15.36 0.59 -1.75
CA HIS A 85 16.64 0.40 -1.10
C HIS A 85 16.69 1.11 0.26
N ALA A 86 16.15 2.33 0.35
CA ALA A 86 16.07 3.09 1.59
C ALA A 86 15.16 2.41 2.64
N VAL A 87 14.09 1.74 2.22
CA VAL A 87 13.17 0.99 3.10
C VAL A 87 13.91 -0.03 3.97
N SER A 88 15.03 -0.60 3.49
CA SER A 88 15.85 -1.53 4.28
C SER A 88 16.56 -0.91 5.49
N GLN A 89 16.63 0.42 5.54
CA GLN A 89 17.29 1.20 6.59
C GLN A 89 16.30 1.87 7.55
N LEU A 90 14.99 1.71 7.32
CA LEU A 90 13.94 2.27 8.17
C LEU A 90 13.82 1.49 9.48
N GLU A 91 13.36 2.18 10.52
CA GLU A 91 13.12 1.55 11.82
C GLU A 91 11.77 0.84 11.84
N LYS A 92 11.60 -0.06 12.81
CA LYS A 92 10.36 -0.85 12.94
C LYS A 92 9.12 0.05 13.02
N ASP A 93 9.23 1.18 13.68
CA ASP A 93 8.11 2.10 13.93
C ASP A 93 7.67 2.81 12.64
N ASP A 94 8.52 2.90 11.62
CA ASP A 94 8.14 3.41 10.29
C ASP A 94 7.15 2.48 9.56
N PHE A 95 6.97 1.25 10.05
CA PHE A 95 6.09 0.23 9.45
C PHE A 95 4.78 0.00 10.22
N GLU A 96 4.42 0.85 11.18
CA GLU A 96 3.21 0.66 12.02
C GLU A 96 1.96 0.34 11.19
N ASN A 97 1.71 1.09 10.11
CA ASN A 97 0.55 0.91 9.24
C ASN A 97 0.54 -0.43 8.46
N PHE A 98 1.68 -1.13 8.34
CA PHE A 98 1.73 -2.46 7.72
C PHE A 98 1.25 -3.58 8.65
N THR A 99 1.05 -3.27 9.93
CA THR A 99 0.66 -4.25 10.97
C THR A 99 -0.83 -4.25 11.28
N VAL A 100 -1.65 -3.59 10.47
CA VAL A 100 -3.10 -3.33 10.67
C VAL A 100 -3.97 -4.61 10.50
N LEU A 101 -3.40 -5.80 10.65
CA LEU A 101 -4.06 -7.10 10.51
C LEU A 101 -4.78 -7.56 11.76
#